data_AF-A0A316QHK2-F1
#
_entry.id   AF-A0A316QHK2-F1
#
_cell.length_a   1.000
_cell.length_b   1.000
_cell.length_c   1.000
_cell.angle_alpha   90.00
_cell.angle_beta   90.00
_cell.angle_gamma   90.00
#
_symmetry.space_group_name_H-M   'P 1'
#
loop_
_entity.id
_entity.type
_entity.pdbx_description
1 polymer ?
#
loop_
_entity_poly.entity_id
_entity_poly.type
_entity_poly.pdbx_seq_one_letter_code
_entity_poly.pdbx_strand_id
1 'polypeptide(L)'
;MRKITYFLNEGDRNRLLNEDSTIFFEFKEVIDIYCVTDKARGLKEHAIYGNASGGSCFLLKIQNLGHTSLSTITDEDTLPFFVGDDGKAWTSSCYKKEISAVFKADLGDYSAEVHRIHIEPELVESTPEKKERQELLKSLRKKKRDVQSYSL
;
A
#
# COMPACT_ATOMS: atom_id res chain seq x y z
N MET A 1 16.20 17.90 -16.63
CA MET A 1 15.58 16.75 -15.94
C MET A 1 14.66 17.27 -14.84
N ARG A 2 13.35 16.98 -14.89
CA ARG A 2 12.41 17.42 -13.85
C ARG A 2 12.47 16.40 -12.71
N LYS A 3 12.84 16.85 -11.50
CA LYS A 3 12.76 16.05 -10.28
C LYS A 3 11.28 15.74 -10.02
N ILE A 4 10.90 14.47 -10.04
CA ILE A 4 9.59 14.03 -9.58
C ILE A 4 9.68 14.04 -8.05
N THR A 5 9.10 15.06 -7.43
CA THR A 5 9.00 15.17 -5.98
C THR A 5 7.91 14.20 -5.52
N TYR A 6 8.27 13.17 -4.75
CA TYR A 6 7.28 12.28 -4.11
C TYR A 6 6.52 13.08 -3.06
N PHE A 7 5.23 13.33 -3.31
CA PHE A 7 4.35 14.06 -2.40
C PHE A 7 3.88 13.15 -1.26
N LEU A 8 4.73 12.98 -0.24
CA LEU A 8 4.30 12.52 1.07
C LEU A 8 3.48 13.63 1.75
N ASN A 9 2.45 13.27 2.50
CA ASN A 9 1.63 14.21 3.28
C ASN A 9 2.51 15.14 4.12
N GLU A 10 2.09 16.38 4.30
CA GLU A 10 2.86 17.43 4.98
C GLU A 10 3.37 17.04 6.38
N GLY A 11 2.63 16.18 7.09
CA GLY A 11 3.04 15.61 8.38
C GLY A 11 4.10 14.51 8.29
N ASP A 12 4.15 13.76 7.19
CA ASP A 12 5.13 12.68 6.95
C ASP A 12 6.42 13.22 6.30
N ARG A 13 6.37 14.39 5.65
CA ARG A 13 7.56 15.11 5.16
C ARG A 13 8.56 15.38 6.29
N ASN A 14 8.10 15.75 7.48
CA ASN A 14 8.99 16.12 8.58
C ASN A 14 9.56 14.93 9.37
N ARG A 15 9.05 13.71 9.15
CA ARG A 15 9.52 12.51 9.88
C ARG A 15 10.46 11.63 9.06
N LEU A 16 10.51 11.83 7.74
CA LEU A 16 11.25 10.98 6.79
C LEU A 16 12.38 11.69 6.05
N LEU A 17 12.50 13.02 6.18
CA LEU A 17 13.51 13.82 5.51
C LEU A 17 14.67 14.16 6.46
N ASN A 18 15.58 13.21 6.61
CA ASN A 18 17.00 13.59 6.62
C ASN A 18 17.39 13.81 5.16
N GLU A 19 18.23 14.80 4.86
CA GLU A 19 18.56 15.24 3.49
C GLU A 19 19.21 14.15 2.62
N ASP A 20 19.60 13.01 3.21
CA ASP A 20 20.17 11.82 2.56
C ASP A 20 19.13 10.74 2.16
N SER A 21 17.85 10.90 2.52
CA SER A 21 16.77 9.90 2.32
C SER A 21 16.24 9.82 0.88
N THR A 22 17.10 9.63 -0.12
CA THR A 22 16.65 9.36 -1.50
C THR A 22 16.36 7.87 -1.64
N ILE A 23 15.17 7.51 -2.12
CA ILE A 23 14.82 6.12 -2.44
C ILE A 23 15.75 5.61 -3.57
N PHE A 24 16.27 4.38 -3.45
CA PHE A 24 17.17 3.79 -4.45
C PHE A 24 16.54 3.83 -5.84
N PHE A 25 17.40 3.97 -6.86
CA PHE A 25 16.97 4.10 -8.26
C PHE A 25 16.01 2.98 -8.68
N GLU A 26 16.32 1.73 -8.31
CA GLU A 26 15.49 0.57 -8.62
C GLU A 26 14.08 0.66 -8.00
N PHE A 27 13.99 1.01 -6.72
CA PHE A 27 12.72 1.19 -6.03
C PHE A 27 11.92 2.37 -6.58
N LYS A 28 12.62 3.43 -7.00
CA LYS A 28 12.02 4.57 -7.69
C LYS A 28 11.40 4.14 -9.02
N GLU A 29 12.13 3.34 -9.78
CA GLU A 29 11.73 2.86 -11.09
C GLU A 29 10.50 1.95 -11.02
N VAL A 30 10.40 1.09 -10.01
CA VAL A 30 9.19 0.29 -9.72
C VAL A 30 7.94 1.17 -9.57
N ILE A 31 8.03 2.26 -8.81
CA ILE A 31 6.91 3.18 -8.60
C ILE A 31 6.57 3.95 -9.86
N ASP A 32 7.58 4.36 -10.63
CA ASP A 32 7.39 5.07 -11.89
C ASP A 32 6.72 4.15 -12.92
N ILE A 33 7.16 2.89 -13.06
CA ILE A 33 6.55 1.89 -13.94
C ILE A 33 5.10 1.65 -13.53
N TYR A 34 4.84 1.40 -12.23
CA TYR A 34 3.48 1.26 -11.71
C TYR A 34 2.57 2.42 -12.13
N CYS A 35 3.02 3.66 -11.93
CA CYS A 35 2.23 4.84 -12.27
C CYS A 35 1.92 4.93 -13.77
N VAL A 36 2.86 4.51 -14.64
CA VAL A 36 2.64 4.51 -16.09
C VAL A 36 1.69 3.39 -16.50
N THR A 37 1.91 2.17 -16.03
CA THR A 37 1.16 0.99 -16.47
C THR A 37 -0.28 1.03 -15.99
N ASP A 38 -0.53 1.35 -14.72
CA ASP A 38 -1.90 1.40 -14.19
C ASP A 38 -2.67 2.64 -14.68
N LYS A 39 -1.99 3.75 -15.00
CA LYS A 39 -2.62 4.87 -15.72
C LYS A 39 -3.06 4.46 -17.11
N ALA A 40 -2.24 3.71 -17.85
CA ALA A 40 -2.59 3.20 -19.17
C ALA A 40 -3.77 2.21 -19.12
N ARG A 41 -3.92 1.48 -18.01
CA ARG A 41 -5.07 0.58 -17.74
C ARG A 41 -6.36 1.31 -17.33
N GLY A 42 -6.31 2.64 -17.19
CA GLY A 42 -7.48 3.46 -16.85
C GLY A 42 -7.79 3.52 -15.35
N LEU A 43 -6.82 3.20 -14.48
CA LEU A 43 -7.00 3.38 -13.05
C LEU A 43 -7.15 4.88 -12.72
N LYS A 44 -8.03 5.19 -11.77
CA LYS A 44 -8.28 6.58 -11.37
C LYS A 44 -7.02 7.17 -10.73
N GLU A 45 -6.75 8.42 -11.08
CA GLU A 45 -5.56 9.14 -10.63
C GLU A 45 -5.39 9.17 -9.10
N HIS A 46 -6.46 9.37 -8.33
CA HIS A 46 -6.40 9.29 -6.86
C HIS A 46 -6.02 7.91 -6.32
N ALA A 47 -6.41 6.83 -7.00
CA ALA A 47 -6.06 5.47 -6.61
C ALA A 47 -4.60 5.17 -6.93
N ILE A 48 -4.11 5.64 -8.10
CA ILE A 48 -2.69 5.59 -8.46
C ILE A 48 -1.87 6.33 -7.40
N TYR A 49 -2.29 7.53 -6.99
CA TYR A 49 -1.59 8.30 -5.97
C TYR A 49 -1.57 7.60 -4.60
N GLY A 50 -2.70 7.04 -4.15
CA GLY A 50 -2.75 6.28 -2.89
C GLY A 50 -1.83 5.07 -2.91
N ASN A 51 -1.90 4.28 -3.98
CA ASN A 51 -1.09 3.07 -4.14
C ASN A 51 0.41 3.40 -4.24
N ALA A 52 0.78 4.39 -5.07
CA ALA A 52 2.17 4.82 -5.22
C ALA A 52 2.73 5.36 -3.89
N SER A 53 1.96 6.16 -3.15
CA SER A 53 2.36 6.64 -1.82
C SER A 53 2.61 5.48 -0.84
N GLY A 54 1.68 4.51 -0.80
CA GLY A 54 1.81 3.32 0.03
C GLY A 54 3.06 2.49 -0.31
N GLY A 55 3.26 2.22 -1.60
CA GLY A 55 4.41 1.51 -2.14
C GLY A 55 5.74 2.21 -1.87
N SER A 56 5.82 3.53 -2.10
CA SER A 56 7.04 4.31 -1.81
C SER A 56 7.38 4.28 -0.32
N CYS A 57 6.39 4.41 0.56
CA CYS A 57 6.61 4.30 2.00
C CYS A 57 7.15 2.92 2.40
N PHE A 58 6.64 1.85 1.77
CA PHE A 58 7.10 0.48 2.03
C PHE A 58 8.55 0.28 1.58
N LEU A 59 8.86 0.65 0.33
CA LEU A 59 10.20 0.50 -0.24
C LEU A 59 11.25 1.33 0.51
N LEU A 60 10.89 2.52 0.99
CA LEU A 60 11.78 3.31 1.84
C LEU A 60 12.11 2.61 3.16
N LYS A 61 11.14 1.92 3.76
CA LYS A 61 11.39 1.17 5.00
C LYS A 61 12.29 -0.05 4.75
N ILE A 62 12.06 -0.76 3.65
CA ILE A 62 12.94 -1.85 3.19
C ILE A 62 14.37 -1.33 2.96
N GLN A 63 14.50 -0.16 2.34
CA GLN A 63 15.78 0.51 2.18
C GLN A 63 16.48 0.79 3.51
N ASN A 64 15.72 1.25 4.51
CA ASN A 64 16.26 1.51 5.85
C ASN A 64 16.67 0.23 6.61
N LEU A 65 16.23 -0.95 6.16
CA LEU A 65 16.74 -2.24 6.63
C LEU A 65 18.06 -2.64 5.96
N GLY A 66 18.53 -1.87 4.97
CA GLY A 66 19.79 -2.08 4.27
C GLY A 66 19.66 -2.68 2.87
N HIS A 67 18.44 -2.91 2.38
CA HIS A 67 18.23 -3.43 1.03
C HIS A 67 18.31 -2.32 -0.02
N THR A 68 19.05 -2.58 -1.09
CA THR A 68 19.23 -1.61 -2.19
C THR A 68 18.64 -2.10 -3.51
N SER A 69 18.17 -3.36 -3.55
CA SER A 69 17.59 -4.02 -4.72
C SER A 69 16.45 -4.98 -4.31
N LEU A 70 15.44 -5.10 -5.16
CA LEU A 70 14.30 -6.01 -5.00
C LEU A 70 14.74 -7.46 -4.90
N SER A 71 15.75 -7.84 -5.68
CA SER A 71 16.35 -9.17 -5.67
C SER A 71 16.83 -9.63 -4.29
N THR A 72 17.20 -8.68 -3.43
CA THR A 72 17.72 -8.93 -2.07
C THR A 72 16.64 -9.00 -1.00
N ILE A 73 15.39 -8.64 -1.33
CA ILE A 73 14.28 -8.66 -0.39
C ILE A 73 13.78 -10.10 -0.26
N THR A 74 13.61 -10.56 0.97
CA THR A 74 12.97 -11.82 1.28
C THR A 74 11.64 -11.60 1.98
N ASP A 75 10.79 -12.63 2.03
CA ASP A 75 9.51 -12.55 2.74
C ASP A 75 9.72 -12.23 4.23
N GLU A 76 10.80 -12.74 4.83
CA GLU A 76 11.18 -12.47 6.23
C GLU A 76 11.44 -10.98 6.50
N ASP A 77 12.01 -10.26 5.53
CA ASP A 77 12.26 -8.81 5.64
C ASP A 77 10.95 -8.01 5.59
N THR A 78 9.91 -8.57 4.97
CA THR A 78 8.62 -7.88 4.80
C THR A 78 7.64 -8.11 5.95
N LEU A 79 7.74 -9.25 6.63
CA LEU A 79 6.82 -9.66 7.71
C LEU A 79 6.67 -8.62 8.84
N PRO A 80 7.75 -8.00 9.36
CA PRO A 80 7.67 -7.01 10.45
C PRO A 80 6.87 -5.75 10.10
N PHE A 81 6.65 -5.48 8.81
CA PHE A 81 5.80 -4.36 8.38
C PHE A 81 4.32 -4.68 8.46
N PHE A 82 3.97 -5.96 8.45
CA PHE A 82 2.58 -6.39 8.43
C PHE A 82 2.14 -6.98 9.77
N VAL A 83 3.08 -7.45 10.59
CA VAL A 83 2.85 -8.18 11.84
C VAL A 83 3.75 -7.58 12.93
N GLY A 84 3.18 -7.18 14.07
CA GLY A 84 3.95 -6.77 15.24
C GLY A 84 4.44 -7.97 16.05
N ASP A 85 5.30 -7.73 17.03
CA ASP A 85 5.93 -8.77 17.86
C ASP A 85 4.93 -9.67 18.62
N ASP A 86 3.68 -9.20 18.79
CA ASP A 86 2.57 -9.94 19.40
C ASP A 86 1.78 -10.81 18.39
N GLY A 87 2.25 -10.89 17.15
CA GLY A 87 1.60 -11.61 16.06
C GLY A 87 0.39 -10.87 15.45
N LYS A 88 0.07 -9.64 15.89
CA LYS A 88 -1.08 -8.89 15.35
C LYS A 88 -0.69 -8.04 14.15
N ALA A 89 -1.64 -7.84 13.24
CA ALA A 89 -1.38 -6.95 12.12
C ALA A 89 -1.17 -5.50 12.56
N TRP A 90 -0.02 -4.94 12.21
CA TRP A 90 0.34 -3.58 12.61
C TRP A 90 -0.15 -2.51 11.63
N THR A 91 -0.40 -2.91 10.38
CA THR A 91 -0.80 -2.01 9.30
C THR A 91 -2.27 -2.13 8.94
N SER A 92 -2.84 -1.01 8.49
CA SER A 92 -4.24 -0.97 8.04
C SER A 92 -4.41 -1.84 6.79
N SER A 93 -5.61 -2.42 6.62
CA SER A 93 -5.94 -3.17 5.40
C SER A 93 -5.89 -2.30 4.13
N CYS A 94 -6.05 -0.98 4.26
CA CYS A 94 -5.86 -0.03 3.18
C CYS A 94 -4.40 0.01 2.72
N TYR A 95 -3.47 0.18 3.66
CA TYR A 95 -2.04 0.25 3.36
C TYR A 95 -1.52 -1.05 2.74
N LYS A 96 -2.01 -2.21 3.21
CA LYS A 96 -1.71 -3.52 2.59
C LYS A 96 -2.19 -3.60 1.14
N LYS A 97 -3.39 -3.07 0.86
CA LYS A 97 -3.98 -3.04 -0.49
C LYS A 97 -3.21 -2.12 -1.42
N GLU A 98 -2.78 -0.97 -0.92
CA GLU A 98 -1.94 -0.02 -1.66
C GLU A 98 -0.62 -0.67 -2.09
N ILE A 99 0.10 -1.30 -1.16
CA ILE A 99 1.37 -2.01 -1.47
C ILE A 99 1.10 -3.17 -2.42
N SER A 100 0.08 -4.00 -2.14
CA SER A 100 -0.28 -5.13 -3.00
C SER A 100 -0.61 -4.70 -4.43
N ALA A 101 -1.24 -3.55 -4.62
CA ALA A 101 -1.58 -3.05 -5.95
C ALA A 101 -0.33 -2.71 -6.76
N VAL A 102 0.67 -2.10 -6.13
CA VAL A 102 1.98 -1.82 -6.76
C VAL A 102 2.69 -3.13 -7.11
N PHE A 103 2.74 -4.07 -6.18
CA PHE A 103 3.52 -5.31 -6.32
C PHE A 103 2.85 -6.36 -7.22
N LYS A 104 1.58 -6.17 -7.58
CA LYS A 104 0.83 -7.02 -8.53
C LYS A 104 0.66 -6.37 -9.90
N ALA A 105 1.20 -5.17 -10.10
CA ALA A 105 1.16 -4.52 -11.39
C ALA A 105 2.12 -5.21 -12.38
N ASP A 106 1.89 -4.99 -13.67
CA ASP A 106 2.90 -5.30 -14.66
C ASP A 106 4.04 -4.29 -14.50
N LEU A 107 5.20 -4.80 -14.08
CA LEU A 107 6.40 -4.01 -13.80
C LEU A 107 7.52 -4.31 -14.81
N GLY A 108 7.21 -4.96 -15.94
CA GLY A 108 8.20 -5.35 -16.93
C GLY A 108 9.26 -6.27 -16.32
N ASP A 109 10.53 -5.90 -16.45
CA ASP A 109 11.68 -6.68 -16.00
C ASP A 109 11.67 -6.95 -14.47
N TYR A 110 11.02 -6.09 -13.68
CA TYR A 110 10.91 -6.25 -12.24
C TYR A 110 9.80 -7.22 -11.81
N SER A 111 8.91 -7.63 -12.72
CA SER A 111 7.74 -8.43 -12.35
C SER A 111 8.12 -9.76 -11.70
N ALA A 112 9.19 -10.41 -12.17
CA ALA A 112 9.62 -11.68 -11.60
C ALA A 112 10.13 -11.54 -10.15
N GLU A 113 10.88 -10.47 -9.86
CA GLU A 113 11.45 -10.21 -8.54
C GLU A 113 10.38 -9.73 -7.56
N VAL A 114 9.50 -8.85 -8.01
CA VAL A 114 8.43 -8.29 -7.17
C VAL A 114 7.38 -9.34 -6.83
N HIS A 115 7.03 -10.23 -7.76
CA HIS A 115 6.08 -11.31 -7.49
C HIS A 115 6.64 -12.41 -6.58
N ARG A 116 7.97 -12.49 -6.38
CA ARG A 116 8.55 -13.35 -5.34
C ARG A 116 8.30 -12.83 -3.94
N ILE A 117 8.12 -11.51 -3.79
CA ILE A 117 7.88 -10.87 -2.51
C ILE A 117 6.40 -11.04 -2.16
N HIS A 118 6.12 -11.93 -1.21
CA HIS A 118 4.75 -12.17 -0.75
C HIS A 118 4.29 -11.02 0.14
N ILE A 119 3.73 -9.99 -0.48
CA ILE A 119 2.90 -9.02 0.23
C ILE A 119 1.60 -9.74 0.58
N GLU A 120 1.55 -10.35 1.77
CA GLU A 120 0.39 -11.06 2.32
C GLU A 120 -0.69 -10.04 2.78
N PRO A 121 -1.77 -9.81 2.00
CA PRO A 121 -2.94 -9.14 2.54
C PRO A 121 -3.70 -10.01 3.55
N GLU A 122 -3.42 -11.32 3.62
CA GLU A 122 -4.41 -12.33 4.02
C GLU A 122 -4.35 -12.79 5.49
N LEU A 123 -3.40 -12.30 6.31
CA LEU A 123 -3.38 -12.70 7.72
C LEU A 123 -4.39 -12.00 8.65
N VAL A 124 -5.18 -10.99 8.23
CA VAL A 124 -6.24 -10.41 9.09
C VAL A 124 -7.42 -9.80 8.30
N GLU A 125 -8.24 -10.60 7.61
CA GLU A 125 -9.59 -10.13 7.20
C GLU A 125 -10.77 -11.01 7.65
N SER A 126 -10.57 -12.04 8.47
CA SER A 126 -11.68 -12.86 9.00
C SER A 126 -11.70 -13.03 10.53
N THR A 127 -11.39 -11.98 11.31
CA THR A 127 -11.88 -12.02 12.69
C THR A 127 -13.41 -11.85 12.67
N PRO A 128 -14.18 -12.74 13.35
CA PRO A 128 -15.64 -12.73 13.34
C PRO A 128 -16.24 -11.34 13.65
N GLU A 129 -15.61 -10.59 14.55
CA GLU A 129 -16.02 -9.26 14.98
C GLU A 129 -16.04 -8.21 13.85
N LYS A 130 -15.10 -8.24 12.90
CA LYS A 130 -15.09 -7.27 11.80
C LYS A 130 -16.15 -7.60 10.74
N LYS A 131 -16.42 -8.89 10.52
CA LYS A 131 -17.51 -9.34 9.63
C LYS A 131 -18.86 -8.92 10.20
N GLU A 132 -19.09 -9.13 11.50
CA GLU A 132 -20.27 -8.64 12.22
C GLU A 132 -20.40 -7.12 12.17
N ARG A 133 -19.30 -6.37 12.41
CA ARG A 133 -19.32 -4.92 12.30
C ARG A 133 -19.68 -4.43 10.89
N GLN A 134 -19.20 -5.11 9.85
CA GLN A 134 -19.53 -4.78 8.46
C GLN A 134 -21.02 -5.07 8.16
N GLU A 135 -21.57 -6.17 8.67
CA GLU A 135 -22.99 -6.50 8.54
C GLU A 135 -23.89 -5.53 9.32
N LEU A 136 -23.48 -5.13 10.53
CA LEU A 136 -24.16 -4.10 11.32
C LEU A 136 -24.14 -2.75 10.62
N LEU A 137 -23.03 -2.35 10.01
CA LEU A 137 -22.96 -1.11 9.23
C LEU A 137 -23.84 -1.16 7.97
N LYS A 138 -23.93 -2.33 7.30
CA LYS A 138 -24.85 -2.54 6.17
C LYS A 138 -26.32 -2.47 6.60
N SER A 139 -26.67 -3.06 7.75
CA SER A 139 -28.04 -3.05 8.29
C SER A 139 -28.45 -1.64 8.75
N LEU A 140 -27.55 -0.89 9.40
CA LEU A 140 -27.77 0.50 9.78
C LEU A 140 -27.96 1.42 8.56
N ARG A 141 -27.17 1.24 7.49
CA ARG A 141 -27.33 1.99 6.22
C ARG A 141 -28.63 1.64 5.50
N LYS A 142 -29.13 0.41 5.61
CA LYS A 142 -30.45 0.02 5.09
C LYS A 142 -31.57 0.69 5.89
N LYS A 143 -31.52 0.58 7.22
CA LYS A 143 -32.51 1.21 8.11
C LYS A 143 -32.60 2.72 7.94
N LYS A 144 -31.47 3.41 7.73
CA LYS A 144 -31.45 4.86 7.48
C LYS A 144 -32.12 5.24 6.16
N ARG A 145 -31.99 4.41 5.11
CA ARG A 145 -32.68 4.63 3.82
C ARG A 145 -34.18 4.39 3.95
N ASP A 146 -34.58 3.37 4.70
CA ASP A 146 -35.99 3.03 4.89
C ASP A 146 -36.71 4.12 5.68
N VAL A 147 -36.11 4.63 6.77
CA VAL A 147 -36.68 5.74 7.55
C VAL A 147 -36.83 7.02 6.72
N GLN A 148 -35.93 7.28 5.78
CA GLN A 148 -35.98 8.46 4.92
C GLN A 148 -37.04 8.33 3.80
N SER A 149 -37.55 7.12 3.55
CA SER A 149 -38.65 6.84 2.62
C SER A 149 -40.04 7.05 3.24
N TYR A 150 -40.16 7.19 4.56
CA TYR A 150 -41.45 7.34 5.28
C TYR A 150 -41.71 8.78 5.77
N SER A 151 -40.95 9.77 5.31
CA SER A 151 -41.17 11.20 5.61
C SER A 151 -41.64 12.01 4.40
N LEU A 152 -42.55 11.44 3.59
CA LEU A 152 -43.35 12.16 2.59
C LEU A 152 -44.79 12.32 3.07
#